data_AF-A0A920LI42-F1
#
_entry.id   AF-A0A920LI42-F1
#
_cell.length_a   1.000
_cell.length_b   1.000
_cell.length_c   1.000
_cell.angle_alpha   90.00
_cell.angle_beta   90.00
_cell.angle_gamma   90.00
#
_symmetry.space_group_name_H-M   'P 1'
#
loop_
_entity.id
_entity.type
_entity.pdbx_description
1 polymer ?
#
loop_
_entity_poly.entity_id
_entity_poly.type
_entity_poly.pdbx_seq_one_letter_code
_entity_poly.pdbx_strand_id
1 'polypeptide(L)' 'MLVFQFNSVSKPLIVLISIILSFTGVFLGIVIFNLTFSILMTMLGIISLAGIVVNNAVVLIDYTDLLFKRKKLI' A
#
# COMPACT_ATOMS: atom_id res chain seq x y z
N MET A 1 -3.08 -22.64 17.22
CA MET A 1 -1.72 -22.22 16.83
C MET A 1 -1.70 -21.22 15.64
N LEU A 2 -2.75 -20.42 15.39
CA LEU A 2 -2.77 -19.36 14.35
C LEU A 2 -3.18 -17.97 14.87
N VAL A 3 -3.78 -17.91 16.07
CA VAL A 3 -4.24 -16.66 16.70
C VAL A 3 -3.08 -15.92 17.42
N PHE A 4 -1.88 -16.52 17.45
CA PHE A 4 -0.74 -16.05 18.24
C PHE A 4 0.41 -15.45 17.40
N GLN A 5 0.31 -15.40 16.06
CA GLN A 5 1.32 -14.76 15.20
C GLN A 5 0.87 -13.41 14.65
N PHE A 6 0.60 -12.49 15.59
CA PHE A 6 0.57 -11.03 15.41
C PHE A 6 -0.77 -10.48 14.85
N ASN A 7 -1.69 -9.99 15.67
CA ASN A 7 -1.60 -8.77 16.49
C ASN A 7 -1.30 -7.47 15.70
N SER A 8 -1.52 -7.44 14.39
CA SER A 8 -1.62 -6.17 13.66
C SER A 8 -2.66 -6.28 12.57
N VAL A 9 -3.89 -5.91 12.92
CA VAL A 9 -5.00 -5.65 11.99
C VAL A 9 -4.59 -4.63 10.91
N SER A 10 -3.55 -3.84 11.18
CA SER A 10 -2.98 -2.85 10.27
C SER A 10 -2.47 -3.46 8.96
N LYS A 11 -1.82 -4.63 8.98
CA LYS A 11 -1.22 -5.24 7.77
C LYS A 11 -2.25 -5.51 6.66
N PRO A 12 -3.38 -6.21 6.91
CA PRO A 12 -4.41 -6.40 5.90
C PRO A 12 -5.17 -5.10 5.55
N LEU A 13 -5.35 -4.18 6.50
CA LEU A 13 -6.05 -2.91 6.26
C LEU A 13 -5.30 -2.00 5.26
N ILE A 14 -3.97 -1.94 5.37
CA ILE A 14 -3.08 -1.20 4.47
C ILE A 14 -3.17 -1.73 3.04
N VAL A 15 -3.19 -3.06 2.88
CA VAL A 15 -3.31 -3.69 1.55
C VAL A 15 -4.65 -3.31 0.92
N LEU A 16 -5.73 -3.33 1.70
CA LEU A 16 -7.06 -2.95 1.23
C LEU A 16 -7.13 -1.48 0.78
N ILE A 17 -6.52 -0.56 1.54
CA ILE A 17 -6.43 0.87 1.20
C ILE A 17 -5.56 1.10 -0.04
N SER A 18 -4.46 0.36 -0.18
CA SER A 18 -3.55 0.47 -1.33
C SER A 18 -4.23 0.08 -2.65
N ILE A 19 -5.12 -0.92 -2.61
CA ILE A 19 -5.92 -1.32 -3.78
C ILE A 19 -6.81 -0.16 -4.23
N ILE A 20 -7.54 0.48 -3.31
CA ILE A 20 -8.41 1.63 -3.61
C ILE A 20 -7.61 2.82 -4.16
N LEU A 21 -6.42 3.08 -3.59
CA LEU A 21 -5.56 4.17 -4.05
C LEU A 21 -4.99 3.90 -5.45
N SER A 22 -4.64 2.65 -5.76
CA SER A 22 -4.16 2.25 -7.08
C SER A 22 -5.22 2.41 -8.17
N PHE A 23 -6.47 2.04 -7.88
CA PHE A 23 -7.60 2.28 -8.79
C PHE A 23 -7.77 3.78 -9.09
N THR A 24 -7.67 4.63 -8.06
CA THR A 24 -7.82 6.08 -8.21
C THR A 24 -6.66 6.70 -9.01
N GLY A 25 -5.42 6.26 -8.76
CA GLY A 25 -4.23 6.75 -9.47
C GLY A 25 -4.24 6.43 -10.96
N VAL A 26 -4.81 5.29 -11.35
CA VAL A 26 -4.90 4.89 -12.75
C VAL A 26 -6.04 5.58 -13.49
N PHE A 27 -7.18 5.76 -12.81
CA PHE A 27 -8.27 6.56 -13.37
C PHE A 27 -7.81 8.01 -13.67
N LEU A 28 -7.07 8.62 -12.74
CA LEU A 28 -6.46 9.95 -12.95
C LEU A 28 -5.34 9.93 -14.01
N GLY A 29 -4.49 8.91 -14.02
CA GLY A 29 -3.38 8.79 -14.98
C GLY A 29 -3.86 8.70 -16.42
N ILE A 30 -4.94 7.95 -16.67
CA ILE A 30 -5.55 7.85 -18.01
C ILE A 30 -6.14 9.20 -18.46
N VAL A 31 -6.82 9.91 -17.56
CA VAL A 31 -7.44 11.22 -17.86
C VAL A 31 -6.39 12.29 -18.18
N ILE A 32 -5.28 12.32 -17.44
CA ILE A 32 -4.23 13.34 -17.61
C ILE A 32 -3.41 13.08 -18.89
N PHE A 33 -3.04 11.82 -19.15
CA PHE A 33 -2.13 11.51 -20.26
C PHE A 33 -2.80 11.35 -21.63
N ASN A 34 -4.14 11.29 -21.72
CA ASN A 34 -4.88 11.13 -22.98
C ASN A 34 -4.35 9.98 -23.87
N LEU A 35 -3.78 8.95 -23.26
CA LEU A 35 -3.19 7.82 -23.97
C LEU A 35 -4.29 6.85 -24.37
N THR A 36 -4.16 6.25 -25.56
CA THR A 36 -5.00 5.14 -26.01
C THR A 36 -5.00 4.06 -24.93
N PHE A 37 -6.19 3.64 -24.50
CA PHE A 37 -6.37 2.72 -23.38
C PHE A 37 -5.71 1.36 -23.68
N SER A 38 -4.43 1.22 -23.35
CA SER A 38 -3.68 -0.02 -23.52
C SER A 38 -3.72 -0.81 -22.22
N ILE A 39 -4.59 -1.81 -22.18
CA ILE A 39 -4.82 -2.65 -20.99
C ILE A 39 -3.50 -3.19 -20.41
N LEU A 40 -2.56 -3.60 -21.26
CA LEU A 40 -1.28 -4.19 -20.79
C LEU A 40 -0.40 -3.18 -20.04
N MET A 41 -0.19 -1.98 -20.59
CA MET A 41 0.65 -0.95 -19.95
C MET A 41 0.02 -0.42 -18.66
N THR A 42 -1.29 -0.21 -18.67
CA THR A 42 -2.02 0.26 -17.50
C THR A 42 -2.01 -0.77 -16.37
N MET A 43 -2.22 -2.06 -16.66
CA MET A 43 -2.22 -3.11 -15.64
C MET A 43 -0.85 -3.32 -15.00
N LEU A 44 0.23 -3.30 -15.80
CA LEU A 44 1.59 -3.33 -15.26
C LEU A 44 1.88 -2.13 -14.35
N GLY A 45 1.40 -0.94 -14.73
CA GLY A 45 1.47 0.26 -13.91
C GLY A 45 0.71 0.15 -12.59
N ILE A 46 -0.54 -0.34 -12.61
CA ILE A 46 -1.37 -0.59 -11.42
C ILE A 46 -0.64 -1.49 -10.43
N ILE A 47 -0.12 -2.63 -10.91
CA ILE A 47 0.51 -3.66 -10.07
C ILE A 47 1.80 -3.11 -9.45
N SER A 48 2.64 -2.44 -10.24
CA SER A 48 3.89 -1.83 -9.77
C SER A 48 3.62 -0.75 -8.71
N LEU A 49 2.68 0.17 -8.99
CA LEU A 49 2.32 1.24 -8.06
C LEU A 49 1.72 0.69 -6.77
N ALA A 50 0.83 -0.29 -6.86
CA ALA A 50 0.26 -0.96 -5.69
C ALA A 50 1.35 -1.60 -4.83
N GLY A 51 2.35 -2.26 -5.44
CA GLY A 51 3.47 -2.86 -4.74
C GLY A 51 4.32 -1.83 -3.97
N ILE A 52 4.62 -0.67 -4.57
CA ILE A 52 5.38 0.40 -3.92
C ILE A 52 4.60 1.00 -2.74
N VAL A 53 3.31 1.30 -2.94
CA VAL A 53 2.46 1.90 -1.90
C VAL A 53 2.30 0.96 -0.70
N VAL A 54 2.10 -0.35 -0.94
CA VAL A 54 2.02 -1.34 0.15
C VAL A 54 3.35 -1.39 0.92
N ASN A 55 4.49 -1.46 0.24
CA ASN A 55 5.79 -1.51 0.90
C ASN A 55 6.03 -0.26 1.76
N ASN A 56 5.79 0.93 1.22
CA ASN A 56 5.97 2.18 1.95
C ASN A 56 5.07 2.28 3.18
N ALA A 57 3.81 1.85 3.08
CA ALA A 57 2.87 1.89 4.20
C ALA A 57 3.22 0.87 5.30
N VAL A 58 3.66 -0.34 4.93
CA VAL A 58 4.15 -1.33 5.90
C VAL A 58 5.38 -0.82 6.65
N VAL A 59 6.35 -0.24 5.93
CA VAL A 59 7.56 0.33 6.54
C VAL A 59 7.22 1.48 7.47
N LEU A 60 6.34 2.42 7.07
CA LEU A 60 5.96 3.57 7.89
C LEU A 60 5.33 3.13 9.22
N ILE A 61 4.48 2.10 9.17
CA ILE A 61 3.79 1.59 10.35
C ILE A 61 4.76 0.83 11.25
N ASP A 62 5.63 0.00 10.69
CA ASP A 62 6.68 -0.68 11.45
C ASP A 62 7.60 0.34 12.15
N TYR A 63 7.92 1.45 11.47
CA TYR A 63 8.72 2.54 12.03
C TYR A 63 8.00 3.25 13.18
N THR A 64 6.70 3.47 13.04
CA THR A 64 5.87 4.11 14.08
C THR A 64 5.77 3.21 15.32
N ASP A 65 5.56 1.90 15.12
CA ASP A 65 5.56 0.91 16.20
C ASP A 65 6.94 0.83 16.88
N LEU A 66 8.02 0.86 16.12
CA LEU A 66 9.39 0.90 16.63
C LEU A 66 9.64 2.14 17.49
N LEU A 67 9.24 3.32 17.02
CA LEU A 67 9.33 4.57 17.75
C LEU A 67 8.52 4.52 19.05
N PHE A 68 7.30 3.98 19.01
CA PHE A 68 6.44 3.85 20.18
C PHE A 68 7.03 2.89 21.22
N LYS A 69 7.58 1.75 20.77
CA LYS A 69 8.24 0.77 21.63
C LYS A 69 9.51 1.33 22.26
N ARG A 70 10.27 2.15 21.52
CA ARG A 70 11.48 2.82 22.00
C ARG A 70 11.17 3.91 23.04
N LYS A 71 10.04 4.61 22.90
CA LYS A 71 9.57 5.63 23.85
C LYS A 71 9.09 5.05 25.19
N LYS A 72 8.78 3.74 25.25
CA LYS A 72 8.40 3.04 26.49
C LYS A 72 9.61 2.55 27.31
N LEU A 73 10.82 2.61 26.76
CA LEU A 73 12.08 2.20 27.39
C LEU A 73 12.89 3.38 27.96
N ILE A 74 12.36 4.60 27.88
CA ILE A 74 12.91 5.83 28.49
C ILE A 74 11.88 6.32 29.51
#